data_AF-A0AB33SML1-F1
#
_entry.id   AF-A0AB33SML1-F1
#
_cell.length_a   1.000
_cell.length_b   1.000
_cell.length_c   1.000
_cell.angle_alpha   90.00
_cell.angle_beta   90.00
_cell.angle_gamma   90.00
#
_symmetry.space_group_name_H-M   'P 1'
#
loop_
_entity.id
_entity.type
_entity.pdbx_description
1 polymer ?
#
loop_
_entity_poly.entity_id
_entity_poly.type
_entity_poly.pdbx_seq_one_letter_code
_entity_poly.pdbx_strand_id
1 'polypeptide(L)'
;MCQVFGVSRSGYYNWVQHEPSDRKQSDERLKLEIKVAHIRTRETYGTRRLQTELAENGIIVGRDRLARLRKELRLRCKQKRKFRATTNPNHNLPVAPNLLNQTFAPTAPNQVWVADLTYVATQEGWLYLAGIKDVYTCEIVGYAMGERMTKELTGKALFMALRSQRPPAGLIHHSDRGSQYCAYDYRVIQEQSGLKTSMSRKGNCYDNAPMESFWGTLKNESLSHYRFNNRDEAISVIREYIEIFYNRQRRHSRLGNISPAAFRENIIRWLLKKRTNGSVRYCQYTSKVAMIYIEQLELIHKSGDVLYPVKITRKSSGKTAFHLVPFGLNKTHDLLEVEDASEAIRLVIDERHSIRCSTLTATITNKKGKRIKRTGIYSIKGVNIKEYNVR
;
A
#
# COMPACT_ATOMS: atom_id res chain seq x y z
N MET A 1 36.03 -49.31 9.47
CA MET A 1 34.83 -48.44 9.38
C MET A 1 33.59 -49.21 8.92
N CYS A 2 33.44 -49.64 7.66
CA CYS A 2 32.21 -50.32 7.19
C CYS A 2 31.82 -51.56 8.01
N GLN A 3 32.78 -52.40 8.41
CA GLN A 3 32.57 -53.54 9.31
C GLN A 3 32.14 -53.13 10.74
N VAL A 4 32.61 -51.99 11.24
CA VAL A 4 32.28 -51.48 12.59
C VAL A 4 30.84 -50.95 12.64
N PHE A 5 30.35 -50.37 11.54
CA PHE A 5 29.01 -49.80 11.44
C PHE A 5 27.98 -50.70 10.75
N GLY A 6 28.34 -51.94 10.38
CA GLY A 6 27.42 -52.90 9.74
C GLY A 6 26.91 -52.48 8.35
N VAL A 7 27.67 -51.67 7.61
CA VAL A 7 27.28 -51.18 6.26
C VAL A 7 28.10 -51.84 5.16
N SER A 8 27.52 -52.02 3.97
CA SER A 8 28.24 -52.56 2.81
C SER A 8 29.24 -51.55 2.26
N ARG A 9 30.39 -52.05 1.77
CA ARG A 9 31.40 -51.18 1.12
C ARG A 9 30.82 -50.48 -0.12
N SER A 10 30.03 -51.18 -0.92
CA SER A 10 29.37 -50.63 -2.11
C SER A 10 28.35 -49.54 -1.76
N GLY A 11 27.55 -49.73 -0.70
CA GLY A 11 26.61 -48.71 -0.23
C GLY A 11 27.33 -47.47 0.31
N TYR A 12 28.46 -47.66 1.01
CA TYR A 12 29.29 -46.54 1.47
C TYR A 12 29.87 -45.74 0.30
N TYR A 13 30.49 -46.39 -0.69
CA TYR A 13 31.05 -45.66 -1.83
C TYR A 13 29.98 -45.04 -2.73
N ASN A 14 28.82 -45.69 -2.88
CA ASN A 14 27.68 -45.09 -3.58
C ASN A 14 27.23 -43.82 -2.84
N TRP A 15 27.08 -43.84 -1.51
CA TRP A 15 26.76 -42.65 -0.73
C TRP A 15 27.82 -41.54 -0.82
N VAL A 16 29.12 -41.89 -0.80
CA VAL A 16 30.24 -40.93 -0.93
C VAL A 16 30.25 -40.27 -2.30
N GLN A 17 29.99 -41.03 -3.37
CA GLN A 17 30.00 -40.52 -4.74
C GLN A 17 28.62 -40.04 -5.22
N HIS A 18 27.60 -40.10 -4.37
CA HIS A 18 26.24 -39.74 -4.77
C HIS A 18 26.14 -38.24 -5.01
N GLU A 19 25.76 -37.87 -6.22
CA GLU A 19 25.38 -36.49 -6.50
C GLU A 19 24.14 -36.08 -5.69
N PRO A 20 23.98 -34.79 -5.35
CA PRO A 20 22.80 -34.33 -4.64
C PRO A 20 21.53 -34.69 -5.42
N SER A 21 20.58 -35.38 -4.76
CA SER A 21 19.27 -35.66 -5.36
C SER A 21 18.57 -34.38 -5.81
N ASP A 22 17.65 -34.47 -6.77
CA ASP A 22 16.87 -33.33 -7.26
C ASP A 22 16.21 -32.54 -6.12
N ARG A 23 15.74 -33.26 -5.09
CA ARG A 23 15.17 -32.64 -3.88
C ARG A 23 16.20 -31.81 -3.12
N LYS A 24 17.43 -32.33 -2.95
CA LYS A 24 18.52 -31.62 -2.27
C LYS A 24 18.95 -30.40 -3.08
N GLN A 25 19.08 -30.52 -4.40
CA GLN A 25 19.36 -29.38 -5.29
C GLN A 25 18.26 -28.32 -5.25
N SER A 26 16.99 -28.74 -5.27
CA SER A 26 15.84 -27.84 -5.14
C SER A 26 15.81 -27.14 -3.77
N ASP A 27 16.15 -27.85 -2.70
CA ASP A 27 16.27 -27.27 -1.36
C ASP A 27 17.39 -26.22 -1.29
N GLU A 28 18.55 -26.45 -1.91
CA GLU A 28 19.64 -25.46 -1.93
C GLU A 28 19.27 -24.20 -2.72
N ARG A 29 18.59 -24.34 -3.87
CA ARG A 29 18.04 -23.18 -4.61
C ARG A 29 17.04 -22.41 -3.75
N LEU A 30 16.12 -23.11 -3.12
CA LEU A 30 15.11 -22.51 -2.25
C LEU A 30 15.73 -21.84 -1.00
N LYS A 31 16.83 -22.37 -0.45
CA LYS A 31 17.56 -21.74 0.65
C LYS A 31 18.09 -20.36 0.26
N LEU A 32 18.56 -20.17 -0.97
CA LEU A 32 18.99 -18.86 -1.48
C LEU A 32 17.81 -17.87 -1.47
N GLU A 33 16.68 -18.27 -2.04
CA GLU A 33 15.47 -17.45 -2.11
C GLU A 33 14.95 -17.09 -0.72
N ILE A 34 14.98 -18.04 0.22
CA ILE A 34 14.61 -17.81 1.62
C ILE A 34 15.52 -16.74 2.25
N LYS A 35 16.84 -16.78 2.00
CA LYS A 35 17.77 -15.77 2.53
C LYS A 35 17.50 -14.39 1.95
N VAL A 36 17.31 -14.29 0.64
CA VAL A 36 17.00 -13.03 -0.05
C VAL A 36 15.69 -12.44 0.48
N ALA A 37 14.63 -13.25 0.55
CA ALA A 37 13.34 -12.81 1.09
C ALA A 37 13.45 -12.43 2.58
N HIS A 38 14.28 -13.14 3.36
CA HIS A 38 14.50 -12.81 4.77
C HIS A 38 15.15 -11.43 4.94
N ILE A 39 16.18 -11.12 4.16
CA ILE A 39 16.85 -9.80 4.17
C ILE A 39 15.90 -8.71 3.68
N ARG A 40 15.22 -8.94 2.54
CA ARG A 40 14.26 -7.98 1.96
C ARG A 40 13.14 -7.61 2.94
N THR A 41 12.70 -8.57 3.76
CA THR A 41 11.67 -8.38 4.79
C THR A 41 12.22 -7.90 6.13
N ARG A 42 13.47 -7.40 6.14
CA ARG A 42 14.20 -6.89 7.32
C ARG A 42 14.30 -7.90 8.45
N GLU A 43 14.27 -9.18 8.10
CA GLU A 43 14.30 -10.28 9.04
C GLU A 43 13.08 -10.31 9.98
N THR A 44 11.97 -9.64 9.64
CA THR A 44 10.79 -9.54 10.52
C THR A 44 9.77 -10.65 10.28
N TYR A 45 9.83 -11.33 9.13
CA TYR A 45 8.81 -12.29 8.71
C TYR A 45 9.09 -13.70 9.21
N GLY A 46 8.14 -14.24 9.96
CA GLY A 46 8.03 -15.68 10.25
C GLY A 46 7.55 -16.48 9.03
N THR A 47 7.48 -17.81 9.17
CA THR A 47 7.19 -18.74 8.07
C THR A 47 5.94 -18.36 7.28
N ARG A 48 4.86 -17.96 7.96
CA ARG A 48 3.58 -17.61 7.29
C ARG A 48 3.69 -16.39 6.37
N ARG A 49 4.30 -15.29 6.85
CA ARG A 49 4.47 -14.07 6.04
C ARG A 49 5.49 -14.30 4.93
N LEU A 50 6.55 -15.04 5.22
CA LEU A 50 7.59 -15.35 4.24
C LEU A 50 7.10 -16.29 3.13
N GLN A 51 6.16 -17.20 3.41
CA GLN A 51 5.55 -18.03 2.39
C GLN A 51 4.79 -17.20 1.34
N THR A 52 3.97 -16.25 1.78
CA THR A 52 3.28 -15.32 0.87
C THR A 52 4.27 -14.43 0.11
N GLU A 53 5.34 -14.00 0.77
CA GLU A 53 6.43 -13.25 0.13
C GLU A 53 7.07 -14.05 -1.01
N LEU A 54 7.40 -15.32 -0.79
CA LEU A 54 7.96 -16.20 -1.81
C LEU A 54 6.95 -16.45 -2.94
N ALA A 55 5.68 -16.66 -2.61
CA ALA A 55 4.63 -16.90 -3.59
C ALA A 55 4.44 -15.71 -4.56
N GLU A 56 4.52 -14.47 -4.07
CA GLU A 56 4.47 -13.28 -4.94
C GLU A 56 5.67 -13.15 -5.88
N ASN A 57 6.77 -13.86 -5.62
CA ASN A 57 7.94 -13.94 -6.51
C ASN A 57 7.93 -15.25 -7.33
N GLY A 58 6.77 -15.91 -7.45
CA GLY A 58 6.60 -17.14 -8.23
C GLY A 58 7.10 -18.41 -7.54
N ILE A 59 7.50 -18.35 -6.27
CA ILE A 59 8.07 -19.49 -5.53
C ILE A 59 7.01 -20.10 -4.62
N ILE A 60 6.41 -21.20 -5.08
CA ILE A 60 5.39 -21.92 -4.32
C ILE A 60 6.07 -22.96 -3.43
N VAL A 61 5.93 -22.81 -2.12
CA VAL A 61 6.53 -23.71 -1.13
C VAL A 61 5.54 -24.02 0.00
N GLY A 62 5.49 -25.29 0.41
CA GLY A 62 4.74 -25.73 1.60
C GLY A 62 5.34 -25.20 2.89
N ARG A 63 4.48 -24.89 3.88
CA ARG A 63 4.87 -24.26 5.14
C ARG A 63 5.93 -25.06 5.91
N ASP A 64 5.82 -26.37 5.94
CA ASP A 64 6.69 -27.23 6.74
C ASP A 64 8.08 -27.38 6.10
N ARG A 65 8.13 -27.45 4.76
CA ARG A 65 9.40 -27.37 4.00
C ARG A 65 10.10 -26.05 4.27
N LEU A 66 9.38 -24.93 4.21
CA LEU A 66 9.93 -23.61 4.51
C LEU A 66 10.43 -23.51 5.97
N ALA A 67 9.66 -24.02 6.94
CA ALA A 67 10.06 -24.02 8.35
C ALA A 67 11.32 -24.84 8.61
N ARG A 68 11.42 -26.04 8.02
CA ARG A 68 12.60 -26.90 8.10
C ARG A 68 13.84 -26.19 7.53
N LEU A 69 13.75 -25.67 6.31
CA LEU A 69 14.89 -25.01 5.66
C LEU A 69 15.34 -23.75 6.41
N ARG A 70 14.41 -22.97 6.98
CA ARG A 70 14.77 -21.84 7.85
C ARG A 70 15.52 -22.28 9.11
N LYS A 71 15.14 -23.41 9.70
CA LYS A 71 15.82 -23.98 10.87
C LYS A 71 17.23 -24.42 10.51
N GLU A 72 17.41 -25.10 9.37
CA GLU A 72 18.73 -25.49 8.84
C GLU A 72 19.63 -24.27 8.60
N LEU A 73 19.08 -23.20 8.01
CA LEU A 73 19.78 -21.94 7.79
C LEU A 73 19.98 -21.10 9.06
N ARG A 74 19.47 -21.54 10.21
CA ARG A 74 19.50 -20.83 11.50
C ARG A 74 18.89 -19.42 11.45
N LEU A 75 17.95 -19.18 10.54
CA LEU A 75 17.29 -17.88 10.39
C LEU A 75 16.25 -17.65 11.50
N ARG A 76 16.33 -16.50 12.15
CA ARG A 76 15.42 -16.08 13.23
C ARG A 76 14.80 -14.73 12.90
N CYS A 77 13.58 -14.49 13.37
CA CYS A 77 12.98 -13.17 13.16
C CYS A 77 13.57 -12.18 14.17
N LYS A 78 13.86 -10.95 13.74
CA LYS A 78 14.17 -9.85 14.64
C LYS A 78 13.00 -9.62 15.60
N GLN A 79 13.31 -9.64 16.89
CA GLN A 79 12.36 -9.39 17.96
C GLN A 79 13.06 -8.56 19.06
N LYS A 80 12.34 -7.57 19.59
CA LYS A 80 12.67 -6.91 20.85
C LYS A 80 12.49 -7.91 21.99
N ARG A 81 13.41 -7.92 22.96
CA ARG A 81 13.26 -8.66 24.21
C ARG A 81 11.97 -8.21 24.91
N LYS A 82 11.12 -9.15 25.35
CA LYS A 82 9.85 -8.83 26.03
C LYS A 82 10.10 -7.93 27.24
N PHE A 83 9.40 -6.80 27.29
CA PHE A 83 9.28 -6.00 28.51
C PHE A 83 8.18 -6.62 29.38
N ARG A 84 8.45 -6.88 30.67
CA ARG A 84 7.42 -7.23 31.65
C ARG A 84 6.87 -5.93 32.24
N ALA A 85 5.59 -5.65 32.01
CA ALA A 85 4.91 -4.51 32.62
C ALA A 85 4.46 -4.87 34.05
N THR A 86 4.68 -3.96 35.00
CA THR A 86 4.48 -4.16 36.45
C THR A 86 3.39 -3.26 37.06
N THR A 87 2.44 -2.75 36.25
CA THR A 87 1.50 -1.72 36.74
C THR A 87 0.04 -2.15 36.58
N ASN A 88 -0.71 -2.05 37.69
CA ASN A 88 -2.14 -2.37 37.83
C ASN A 88 -3.01 -1.14 37.44
N PRO A 89 -4.04 -1.24 36.57
CA PRO A 89 -4.64 -0.05 35.91
C PRO A 89 -5.86 0.58 36.62
N ASN A 90 -6.21 0.24 37.86
CA ASN A 90 -7.47 0.72 38.46
C ASN A 90 -7.40 2.18 38.97
N HIS A 91 -8.22 3.08 38.41
CA HIS A 91 -8.66 4.30 39.13
C HIS A 91 -10.09 4.73 38.73
N ASN A 92 -10.78 5.47 39.61
CA ASN A 92 -12.13 6.03 39.41
C ASN A 92 -12.11 7.57 39.24
N LEU A 93 -12.17 8.09 38.01
CA LEU A 93 -12.40 9.52 37.73
C LEU A 93 -13.46 9.71 36.62
N PRO A 94 -14.25 10.80 36.64
CA PRO A 94 -15.39 11.01 35.74
C PRO A 94 -15.02 11.19 34.25
N VAL A 95 -15.93 10.75 33.37
CA VAL A 95 -15.64 10.22 32.02
C VAL A 95 -16.36 11.05 30.94
N ALA A 96 -15.61 11.64 29.99
CA ALA A 96 -16.19 12.11 28.72
C ALA A 96 -16.62 10.92 27.83
N PRO A 97 -17.70 11.02 27.03
CA PRO A 97 -18.28 9.91 26.27
C PRO A 97 -17.35 9.38 25.18
N ASN A 98 -17.04 8.07 25.24
CA ASN A 98 -16.24 7.34 24.25
C ASN A 98 -17.16 6.90 23.09
N LEU A 99 -17.02 7.51 21.92
CA LEU A 99 -17.82 7.17 20.72
C LEU A 99 -17.41 5.85 20.05
N LEU A 100 -16.23 5.31 20.36
CA LEU A 100 -15.68 4.11 19.71
C LEU A 100 -15.98 2.82 20.49
N ASN A 101 -16.11 2.87 21.82
CA ASN A 101 -16.41 1.72 22.69
C ASN A 101 -15.68 0.43 22.26
N GLN A 102 -14.40 0.54 21.88
CA GLN A 102 -13.54 -0.56 21.41
C GLN A 102 -14.03 -1.31 20.16
N THR A 103 -15.00 -0.76 19.43
CA THR A 103 -15.52 -1.32 18.18
C THR A 103 -14.72 -0.75 17.00
N PHE A 104 -13.53 -1.30 16.77
CA PHE A 104 -12.65 -0.91 15.65
C PHE A 104 -13.05 -1.57 14.33
N ALA A 105 -14.31 -1.40 13.92
CA ALA A 105 -14.87 -2.05 12.73
C ALA A 105 -15.38 -1.03 11.68
N PRO A 106 -14.54 -0.09 11.20
CA PRO A 106 -14.91 0.72 10.05
C PRO A 106 -15.13 -0.18 8.82
N THR A 107 -16.02 0.23 7.93
CA THR A 107 -16.40 -0.47 6.70
C THR A 107 -15.78 0.14 5.45
N ALA A 108 -15.20 1.34 5.57
CA ALA A 108 -14.54 2.05 4.48
C ALA A 108 -13.35 2.88 4.99
N PRO A 109 -12.41 3.27 4.09
CA PRO A 109 -11.34 4.19 4.43
C PRO A 109 -11.90 5.52 4.95
N ASN A 110 -11.13 6.23 5.77
CA ASN A 110 -11.46 7.57 6.26
C ASN A 110 -12.79 7.64 7.04
N GLN A 111 -13.18 6.56 7.70
CA GLN A 111 -14.28 6.59 8.67
C GLN A 111 -13.78 6.78 10.10
N VAL A 112 -12.64 6.16 10.43
CA VAL A 112 -12.03 6.24 11.76
C VAL A 112 -10.52 6.37 11.62
N TRP A 113 -10.00 7.48 12.13
CA TRP A 113 -8.58 7.65 12.40
C TRP A 113 -8.31 7.55 13.89
N VAL A 114 -7.22 6.88 14.23
CA VAL A 114 -6.68 6.87 15.58
C VAL A 114 -5.37 7.65 15.58
N ALA A 115 -5.11 8.40 16.65
CA ALA A 115 -3.94 9.23 16.82
C ALA A 115 -3.30 9.00 18.19
N ASP A 116 -1.97 9.03 18.21
CA ASP A 116 -1.19 8.93 19.44
C ASP A 116 0.22 9.49 19.22
N LEU A 117 0.98 9.65 20.28
CA LEU A 117 2.34 10.11 20.28
C LEU A 117 3.25 9.12 21.00
N THR A 118 4.43 8.89 20.44
CA THR A 118 5.48 8.12 21.09
C THR A 118 6.80 8.88 21.07
N TYR A 119 7.82 8.34 21.73
CA TYR A 119 9.14 8.94 21.80
C TYR A 119 10.24 7.91 21.54
N VAL A 120 11.35 8.38 21.00
CA VAL A 120 12.52 7.60 20.55
C VAL A 120 13.76 8.20 21.17
N ALA A 121 14.61 7.36 21.79
CA ALA A 121 15.85 7.80 22.42
C ALA A 121 16.94 8.01 21.36
N THR A 122 17.65 9.13 21.45
CA THR A 122 18.90 9.41 20.74
C THR A 122 19.96 9.91 21.74
N GLN A 123 21.22 10.03 21.33
CA GLN A 123 22.25 10.59 22.22
C GLN A 123 22.09 12.10 22.45
N GLU A 124 21.32 12.80 21.62
CA GLU A 124 20.97 14.22 21.80
C GLU A 124 19.70 14.43 22.66
N GLY A 125 19.10 13.35 23.14
CA GLY A 125 17.86 13.34 23.91
C GLY A 125 16.70 12.70 23.17
N TRP A 126 15.47 13.04 23.56
CA TRP A 126 14.27 12.44 22.98
C TRP A 126 13.91 13.07 21.64
N LEU A 127 13.48 12.21 20.70
CA LEU A 127 12.71 12.58 19.51
C LEU A 127 11.26 12.15 19.72
N TYR A 128 10.33 13.09 19.66
CA TYR A 128 8.90 12.81 19.76
C TYR A 128 8.32 12.56 18.38
N LEU A 129 7.41 11.59 18.27
CA LEU A 129 6.77 11.15 17.03
C LEU A 129 5.25 11.09 17.25
N ALA A 130 4.51 12.00 16.62
CA ALA A 130 3.06 11.93 16.53
C ALA A 130 2.67 11.12 15.28
N GLY A 131 1.66 10.25 15.39
CA GLY A 131 1.17 9.43 14.29
C GLY A 131 -0.35 9.42 14.22
N ILE A 132 -0.88 9.27 13.00
CA ILE A 132 -2.30 9.11 12.69
C ILE A 132 -2.44 7.91 11.77
N LYS A 133 -3.29 6.97 12.17
CA LYS A 133 -3.51 5.71 11.47
C LYS A 133 -4.97 5.60 11.06
N ASP A 134 -5.19 5.23 9.81
CA ASP A 134 -6.51 4.80 9.36
C ASP A 134 -6.78 3.37 9.83
N VAL A 135 -7.87 3.19 10.58
CA VAL A 135 -8.20 1.88 11.17
C VAL A 135 -8.60 0.86 10.10
N TYR A 136 -9.26 1.31 9.03
CA TYR A 136 -9.73 0.43 7.96
C TYR A 136 -8.59 -0.05 7.06
N THR A 137 -7.74 0.86 6.58
CA THR A 137 -6.61 0.52 5.68
C THR A 137 -5.35 0.09 6.42
N CYS A 138 -5.25 0.38 7.72
CA CYS A 138 -4.04 0.25 8.54
C CYS A 138 -2.85 1.12 8.10
N GLU A 139 -3.03 2.04 7.14
CA GLU A 139 -1.99 2.99 6.73
C GLU A 139 -1.74 4.02 7.84
N ILE A 140 -0.47 4.40 8.02
CA ILE A 140 -0.14 5.66 8.69
C ILE A 140 -0.34 6.78 7.68
N VAL A 141 -1.42 7.54 7.88
CA VAL A 141 -1.88 8.58 6.96
C VAL A 141 -1.27 9.94 7.27
N GLY A 142 -0.81 10.16 8.50
CA GLY A 142 -0.07 11.35 8.88
C GLY A 142 0.88 11.05 10.02
N TYR A 143 2.04 11.72 10.03
CA TYR A 143 2.99 11.65 11.14
C TYR A 143 3.83 12.93 11.18
N ALA A 144 4.39 13.24 12.33
CA ALA A 144 5.31 14.36 12.49
C ALA A 144 6.33 14.05 13.60
N MET A 145 7.53 14.59 13.48
CA MET A 145 8.61 14.41 14.44
C MET A 145 9.14 15.75 14.93
N GLY A 146 9.58 15.81 16.19
CA GLY A 146 10.12 17.02 16.78
C GLY A 146 10.87 16.79 18.08
N GLU A 147 11.68 17.76 18.48
CA GLU A 147 12.52 17.70 19.68
C GLU A 147 11.74 17.85 20.98
N ARG A 148 10.52 18.40 20.90
CA ARG A 148 9.64 18.67 22.04
C ARG A 148 8.26 18.09 21.82
N MET A 149 7.63 17.66 22.90
CA MET A 149 6.26 17.17 22.90
C MET A 149 5.27 18.33 22.92
N THR A 150 4.96 18.89 21.75
CA THR A 150 4.11 20.10 21.64
C THR A 150 2.79 19.84 20.92
N LYS A 151 1.83 20.76 21.06
CA LYS A 151 0.55 20.72 20.33
C LYS A 151 0.73 20.94 18.82
N GLU A 152 1.76 21.68 18.43
CA GLU A 152 2.10 21.92 17.03
C GLU A 152 2.59 20.64 16.37
N LEU A 153 3.27 19.76 17.11
CA LEU A 153 3.71 18.46 16.62
C LEU A 153 2.51 17.57 16.23
N THR A 154 1.53 17.44 17.12
CA THR A 154 0.30 16.69 16.82
C THR A 154 -0.50 17.34 15.70
N GLY A 155 -0.56 18.68 15.67
CA GLY A 155 -1.19 19.46 14.60
C GLY A 155 -0.57 19.21 13.22
N LYS A 156 0.77 19.15 13.14
CA LYS A 156 1.49 18.83 11.88
C LYS A 156 1.14 17.44 11.36
N ALA A 157 1.04 16.44 12.22
CA ALA A 157 0.63 15.10 11.83
C ALA A 157 -0.81 15.09 11.28
N LEU A 158 -1.74 15.82 11.94
CA LEU A 158 -3.12 15.97 11.49
C LEU A 158 -3.21 16.68 10.14
N PHE A 159 -2.47 17.77 9.96
CA PHE A 159 -2.43 18.49 8.70
C PHE A 159 -1.91 17.60 7.55
N MET A 160 -0.87 16.80 7.79
CA MET A 160 -0.36 15.83 6.82
C MET A 160 -1.42 14.79 6.44
N ALA A 161 -2.16 14.25 7.42
CA ALA A 161 -3.23 13.28 7.17
C ALA A 161 -4.37 13.90 6.35
N LEU A 162 -4.85 15.09 6.74
CA LEU A 162 -5.90 15.81 6.04
C LEU A 162 -5.51 16.13 4.59
N ARG A 163 -4.30 16.64 4.37
CA ARG A 163 -3.80 16.98 3.03
C ARG A 163 -3.70 15.75 2.12
N SER A 164 -3.22 14.63 2.65
CA SER A 164 -3.00 13.41 1.87
C SER A 164 -4.27 12.62 1.59
N GLN A 165 -5.19 12.53 2.57
CA GLN A 165 -6.37 11.67 2.48
C GLN A 165 -7.64 12.40 2.04
N ARG A 166 -7.75 13.70 2.34
CA ARG A 166 -8.94 14.54 2.07
C ARG A 166 -10.24 13.82 2.50
N PRO A 167 -10.35 13.44 3.78
CA PRO A 167 -11.48 12.64 4.25
C PRO A 167 -12.80 13.42 4.11
N PRO A 168 -13.94 12.72 3.91
CA PRO A 168 -15.24 13.37 3.98
C PRO A 168 -15.52 13.86 5.42
N ALA A 169 -16.40 14.87 5.52
CA ALA A 169 -16.91 15.29 6.81
C ALA A 169 -17.59 14.12 7.56
N GLY A 170 -17.45 14.11 8.87
CA GLY A 170 -18.00 13.06 9.75
C GLY A 170 -17.02 11.95 10.12
N LEU A 171 -15.78 11.97 9.59
CA LEU A 171 -14.70 11.07 10.02
C LEU A 171 -14.50 11.18 11.54
N ILE A 172 -14.43 10.04 12.23
CA ILE A 172 -14.11 10.00 13.66
C ILE A 172 -12.60 10.10 13.84
N HIS A 173 -12.13 11.14 14.52
CA HIS A 173 -10.74 11.28 14.92
C HIS A 173 -10.60 10.96 16.40
N HIS A 174 -9.99 9.82 16.70
CA HIS A 174 -9.85 9.29 18.05
C HIS A 174 -8.43 9.45 18.58
N SER A 175 -8.27 9.99 19.79
CA SER A 175 -6.96 10.12 20.44
C SER A 175 -7.03 9.85 21.94
N ASP A 176 -5.89 9.61 22.57
CA ASP A 176 -5.83 9.64 24.03
C ASP A 176 -6.04 11.06 24.57
N ARG A 177 -6.31 11.18 25.88
CA ARG A 177 -6.57 12.46 26.59
C ARG A 177 -5.29 13.27 26.86
N GLY A 178 -4.28 13.15 25.99
CA GLY A 178 -3.04 13.93 26.11
C GLY A 178 -3.32 15.43 25.96
N SER A 179 -2.63 16.28 26.72
CA SER A 179 -2.84 17.73 26.71
C SER A 179 -2.68 18.35 25.31
N GLN A 180 -1.85 17.73 24.45
CA GLN A 180 -1.62 18.13 23.06
C GLN A 180 -2.88 17.94 22.20
N TYR A 181 -3.62 16.84 22.41
CA TYR A 181 -4.86 16.54 21.69
C TYR A 181 -6.08 17.28 22.25
N CYS A 182 -6.01 17.71 23.52
CA CYS A 182 -7.02 18.56 24.15
C CYS A 182 -6.84 20.05 23.85
N ALA A 183 -5.74 20.45 23.20
CA ALA A 183 -5.43 21.85 22.93
C ALA A 183 -6.50 22.50 22.03
N TYR A 184 -6.84 23.76 22.32
CA TYR A 184 -7.86 24.52 21.60
C TYR A 184 -7.60 24.53 20.08
N ASP A 185 -6.37 24.89 19.68
CA ASP A 185 -5.99 24.96 18.26
C ASP A 185 -6.15 23.62 17.53
N TYR A 186 -5.94 22.50 18.24
CA TYR A 186 -6.12 21.16 17.67
C TYR A 186 -7.60 20.87 17.43
N ARG A 187 -8.47 21.23 18.37
CA ARG A 187 -9.93 21.11 18.24
C ARG A 187 -10.48 21.99 17.13
N VAL A 188 -9.96 23.21 16.98
CA VAL A 188 -10.34 24.12 15.88
C VAL A 188 -10.04 23.50 14.52
N ILE A 189 -8.85 22.90 14.34
CA ILE A 189 -8.49 22.22 13.08
C ILE A 189 -9.45 21.05 12.81
N GLN A 190 -9.83 20.28 13.83
CA GLN A 190 -10.77 19.18 13.70
C GLN A 190 -12.16 19.65 13.28
N GLU A 191 -12.69 20.68 13.94
CA GLU A 191 -14.00 21.26 13.66
C GLU A 191 -14.06 21.86 12.25
N GLN A 192 -13.06 22.65 11.86
CA GLN A 192 -12.96 23.24 10.52
C GLN A 192 -12.84 22.18 9.41
N SER A 193 -12.27 21.02 9.73
CA SER A 193 -12.13 19.90 8.79
C SER A 193 -13.33 18.94 8.83
N GLY A 194 -14.37 19.24 9.61
CA GLY A 194 -15.57 18.42 9.74
C GLY A 194 -15.34 17.08 10.44
N LEU A 195 -14.30 16.95 11.28
CA LEU A 195 -13.99 15.73 12.02
C LEU A 195 -14.85 15.63 13.29
N LYS A 196 -15.23 14.40 13.65
CA LYS A 196 -15.87 14.08 14.92
C LYS A 196 -14.82 13.65 15.93
N THR A 197 -14.55 14.50 16.91
CA THR A 197 -13.57 14.21 17.96
C THR A 197 -14.08 13.09 18.87
N SER A 198 -13.22 12.12 19.14
CA SER A 198 -13.44 11.03 20.08
C SER A 198 -12.18 10.89 20.94
N MET A 199 -12.32 10.54 22.23
CA MET A 199 -11.16 10.37 23.10
C MET A 199 -11.27 9.13 24.00
N SER A 200 -10.14 8.48 24.24
CA SER A 200 -10.03 7.32 25.16
C SER A 200 -10.50 7.65 26.57
N ARG A 201 -10.90 6.63 27.33
CA ARG A 201 -11.08 6.79 28.79
C ARG A 201 -9.71 6.91 29.46
N LYS A 202 -9.63 7.67 30.55
CA LYS A 202 -8.38 7.80 31.31
C LYS A 202 -7.96 6.41 31.82
N GLY A 203 -6.73 5.99 31.56
CA GLY A 203 -6.17 4.72 32.02
C GLY A 203 -6.55 3.47 31.22
N ASN A 204 -7.20 3.60 30.05
CA ASN A 204 -7.63 2.46 29.23
C ASN A 204 -6.87 2.37 27.89
N CYS A 205 -5.77 1.63 27.87
CA CYS A 205 -4.96 1.37 26.67
C CYS A 205 -5.75 0.71 25.52
N TYR A 206 -6.79 -0.08 25.85
CA TYR A 206 -7.59 -0.77 24.84
C TYR A 206 -8.38 0.17 23.94
N ASP A 207 -8.64 1.41 24.38
CA ASP A 207 -9.40 2.39 23.59
C ASP A 207 -8.60 2.92 22.38
N ASN A 208 -7.26 2.78 22.38
CA ASN A 208 -6.38 3.17 21.26
C ASN A 208 -5.55 1.99 20.68
N ALA A 209 -6.02 0.76 20.90
CA ALA A 209 -5.31 -0.47 20.55
C ALA A 209 -4.75 -0.53 19.11
N PRO A 210 -5.42 -0.03 18.04
CA PRO A 210 -4.86 -0.06 16.70
C PRO A 210 -3.59 0.77 16.54
N MET A 211 -3.48 1.87 17.28
CA MET A 211 -2.29 2.74 17.29
C MET A 211 -1.19 2.15 18.18
N GLU A 212 -1.54 1.65 19.37
CA GLU A 212 -0.58 0.94 20.23
C GLU A 212 0.08 -0.26 19.53
N SER A 213 -0.73 -1.01 18.77
CA SER A 213 -0.24 -2.11 17.92
C SER A 213 0.78 -1.63 16.88
N PHE A 214 0.55 -0.46 16.29
CA PHE A 214 1.51 0.15 15.38
C PHE A 214 2.81 0.54 16.09
N TRP A 215 2.74 1.20 17.25
CA TRP A 215 3.95 1.55 18.01
C TRP A 215 4.75 0.33 18.44
N GLY A 216 4.08 -0.72 18.90
CA GLY A 216 4.71 -2.00 19.21
C GLY A 216 5.41 -2.59 17.98
N THR A 217 4.77 -2.53 16.83
CA THR A 217 5.32 -2.97 15.54
C THR A 217 6.55 -2.17 15.13
N LEU A 218 6.46 -0.84 15.07
CA LEU A 218 7.56 0.06 14.72
C LEU A 218 8.77 -0.15 15.63
N LYS A 219 8.54 -0.22 16.95
CA LYS A 219 9.62 -0.44 17.92
C LYS A 219 10.24 -1.82 17.76
N ASN A 220 9.45 -2.85 17.53
CA ASN A 220 9.92 -4.24 17.43
C ASN A 220 10.64 -4.53 16.12
N GLU A 221 10.18 -3.98 15.00
CA GLU A 221 10.70 -4.27 13.67
C GLU A 221 11.80 -3.30 13.22
N SER A 222 11.94 -2.15 13.89
CA SER A 222 12.93 -1.13 13.54
C SER A 222 13.64 -0.57 14.78
N LEU A 223 12.98 0.30 15.55
CA LEU A 223 13.68 1.23 16.45
C LEU A 223 14.50 0.56 17.57
N SER A 224 14.09 -0.62 18.05
CA SER A 224 14.81 -1.31 19.13
C SER A 224 16.18 -1.84 18.72
N HIS A 225 16.45 -1.89 17.41
CA HIS A 225 17.70 -2.38 16.84
C HIS A 225 18.72 -1.27 16.54
N TYR A 226 18.36 -0.02 16.80
CA TYR A 226 19.22 1.14 16.57
C TYR A 226 19.71 1.75 17.89
N ARG A 227 20.85 2.43 17.79
CA ARG A 227 21.36 3.38 18.78
C ARG A 227 21.70 4.66 18.03
N PHE A 228 20.73 5.57 17.99
CA PHE A 228 20.83 6.78 17.18
C PHE A 228 21.79 7.77 17.82
N ASN A 229 22.76 8.24 17.04
CA ASN A 229 23.70 9.28 17.49
C ASN A 229 22.99 10.63 17.58
N ASN A 230 22.14 10.94 16.61
CA ASN A 230 21.41 12.21 16.55
C ASN A 230 19.94 12.02 16.12
N ARG A 231 19.15 13.10 16.23
CA ARG A 231 17.74 13.09 15.85
C ARG A 231 17.52 12.88 14.35
N ASP A 232 18.40 13.37 13.50
CA ASP A 232 18.27 13.26 12.04
C ASP A 232 18.40 11.81 11.55
N GLU A 233 19.26 11.02 12.17
CA GLU A 233 19.39 9.59 11.94
C GLU A 233 18.07 8.87 12.28
N ALA A 234 17.49 9.18 13.44
CA ALA A 234 16.21 8.63 13.87
C ALA A 234 15.07 9.05 12.93
N ILE A 235 15.02 10.33 12.52
CA ILE A 235 14.05 10.86 11.57
C ILE A 235 14.11 10.10 10.25
N SER A 236 15.32 9.88 9.71
CA SER A 236 15.53 9.19 8.44
C SER A 236 15.04 7.74 8.51
N VAL A 237 15.38 7.01 9.58
CA VAL A 237 14.94 5.62 9.78
C VAL A 237 13.43 5.53 9.98
N ILE A 238 12.83 6.42 10.76
CA ILE A 238 11.37 6.44 10.99
C ILE A 238 10.62 6.75 9.70
N ARG A 239 11.03 7.77 8.96
CA ARG A 239 10.41 8.17 7.68
C ARG A 239 10.45 7.03 6.68
N GLU A 240 11.64 6.45 6.47
CA GLU A 240 11.85 5.32 5.57
C GLU A 240 10.99 4.12 6.00
N TYR A 241 10.98 3.80 7.29
CA TYR A 241 10.16 2.71 7.81
C TYR A 241 8.66 2.95 7.57
N ILE A 242 8.14 4.16 7.84
CA ILE A 242 6.71 4.43 7.66
C ILE A 242 6.32 4.43 6.18
N GLU A 243 7.04 5.19 5.35
CA GLU A 243 6.63 5.48 3.98
C GLU A 243 6.93 4.34 3.02
N ILE A 244 8.08 3.70 3.17
CA ILE A 244 8.55 2.67 2.24
C ILE A 244 8.18 1.30 2.78
N PHE A 245 8.59 0.98 4.01
CA PHE A 245 8.39 -0.37 4.52
C PHE A 245 6.95 -0.60 4.99
N TYR A 246 6.49 0.05 6.05
CA TYR A 246 5.22 -0.20 6.71
C TYR A 246 4.02 0.00 5.77
N ASN A 247 3.90 1.16 5.12
CA ASN A 247 2.75 1.45 4.27
C ASN A 247 2.77 0.67 2.95
N ARG A 248 3.94 0.48 2.29
CA ARG A 248 3.99 -0.06 0.92
C ARG A 248 4.41 -1.53 0.82
N GLN A 249 5.21 -2.03 1.74
CA GLN A 249 5.81 -3.38 1.65
C GLN A 249 5.35 -4.33 2.77
N ARG A 250 5.08 -3.80 3.97
CA ARG A 250 4.84 -4.63 5.15
C ARG A 250 3.49 -5.31 5.08
N ARG A 251 3.49 -6.63 5.07
CA ARG A 251 2.29 -7.46 5.03
C ARG A 251 1.55 -7.41 6.36
N HIS A 252 0.23 -7.22 6.27
CA HIS A 252 -0.65 -7.17 7.42
C HIS A 252 -1.66 -8.31 7.37
N SER A 253 -1.69 -9.17 8.39
CA SER A 253 -2.60 -10.34 8.44
C SER A 253 -4.08 -9.94 8.35
N ARG A 254 -4.48 -8.88 9.05
CA ARG A 254 -5.84 -8.29 8.98
C ARG A 254 -6.27 -7.92 7.55
N LEU A 255 -5.33 -7.60 6.67
CA LEU A 255 -5.60 -7.16 5.30
C LEU A 255 -5.54 -8.30 4.27
N GLY A 256 -5.49 -9.56 4.71
CA GLY A 256 -5.25 -10.69 3.80
C GLY A 256 -3.77 -10.86 3.43
N ASN A 257 -2.86 -10.39 4.28
CA ASN A 257 -1.41 -10.51 4.13
C ASN A 257 -0.80 -9.73 2.95
N ILE A 258 -1.44 -8.63 2.56
CA ILE A 258 -0.91 -7.58 1.67
C ILE A 258 -0.55 -6.32 2.47
N SER A 259 0.13 -5.37 1.82
CA SER A 259 0.49 -4.11 2.45
C SER A 259 -0.71 -3.15 2.56
N PRO A 260 -0.69 -2.20 3.51
CA PRO A 260 -1.71 -1.16 3.63
C PRO A 260 -2.01 -0.43 2.32
N ALA A 261 -0.98 -0.04 1.57
CA ALA A 261 -1.14 0.62 0.27
C ALA A 261 -1.78 -0.30 -0.78
N ALA A 262 -1.34 -1.58 -0.86
CA ALA A 262 -1.94 -2.55 -1.78
C ALA A 262 -3.41 -2.83 -1.45
N PHE A 263 -3.76 -2.84 -0.17
CA PHE A 263 -5.15 -2.98 0.27
C PHE A 263 -6.01 -1.78 -0.14
N ARG A 264 -5.52 -0.55 0.07
CA ARG A 264 -6.20 0.67 -0.41
C ARG A 264 -6.40 0.66 -1.92
N GLU A 265 -5.36 0.31 -2.68
CA GLU A 265 -5.42 0.14 -4.14
C GLU A 265 -6.53 -0.84 -4.55
N ASN A 266 -6.62 -2.00 -3.89
CA ASN A 266 -7.66 -3.00 -4.16
C ASN A 266 -9.07 -2.48 -3.88
N ILE A 267 -9.27 -1.70 -2.80
CA ILE A 267 -10.56 -1.07 -2.49
C ILE A 267 -10.95 -0.08 -3.57
N ILE A 268 -10.02 0.77 -4.00
CA ILE A 268 -10.25 1.75 -5.07
C ILE A 268 -10.68 0.99 -6.34
N ARG A 269 -9.92 -0.03 -6.74
CA ARG A 269 -10.26 -0.88 -7.90
C ARG A 269 -11.65 -1.52 -7.77
N TRP A 270 -12.01 -1.99 -6.58
CA TRP A 270 -13.32 -2.62 -6.33
C TRP A 270 -14.48 -1.62 -6.38
N LEU A 271 -14.35 -0.45 -5.74
CA LEU A 271 -15.35 0.62 -5.78
C LEU A 271 -15.61 1.08 -7.22
N LEU A 272 -14.55 1.17 -8.01
CA LEU A 272 -14.64 1.52 -9.42
C LEU A 272 -15.35 0.42 -10.22
N LYS A 273 -15.03 -0.87 -10.01
CA LYS A 273 -15.74 -2.01 -10.63
C LYS A 273 -17.25 -2.02 -10.34
N LYS A 274 -17.64 -1.72 -9.10
CA LYS A 274 -19.06 -1.67 -8.70
C LYS A 274 -19.81 -0.52 -9.40
N ARG A 275 -19.18 0.64 -9.54
CA ARG A 275 -19.81 1.80 -10.22
C ARG A 275 -19.94 1.60 -11.72
N THR A 276 -19.11 0.75 -12.33
CA THR A 276 -19.12 0.50 -13.78
C THR A 276 -19.76 -0.83 -14.19
N ASN A 277 -20.55 -1.45 -13.31
CA ASN A 277 -21.25 -2.72 -13.53
C ASN A 277 -20.33 -3.83 -14.10
N GLY A 278 -19.07 -3.88 -13.63
CA GLY A 278 -18.07 -4.88 -14.05
C GLY A 278 -17.23 -4.52 -15.29
N SER A 279 -17.56 -3.42 -15.99
CA SER A 279 -16.76 -2.93 -17.12
C SER A 279 -15.71 -1.92 -16.64
N VAL A 280 -14.51 -2.38 -16.27
CA VAL A 280 -13.43 -1.45 -15.85
C VAL A 280 -12.94 -0.69 -17.09
N ARG A 281 -13.16 0.62 -17.15
CA ARG A 281 -12.71 1.49 -18.23
C ARG A 281 -12.10 2.78 -17.65
N TYR A 282 -10.81 2.80 -17.33
CA TYR A 282 -10.13 4.08 -17.06
C TYR A 282 -8.63 4.04 -17.37
N CYS A 283 -8.10 5.23 -17.66
CA CYS A 283 -6.67 5.52 -17.75
C CYS A 283 -6.31 6.59 -16.71
N GLN A 284 -5.22 6.41 -15.98
CA GLN A 284 -4.74 7.34 -14.94
C GLN A 284 -3.51 8.12 -15.45
N TYR A 285 -3.49 9.44 -15.27
CA TYR A 285 -2.30 10.27 -15.49
C TYR A 285 -1.98 11.13 -14.27
N THR A 286 -0.70 11.12 -13.88
CA THR A 286 -0.15 11.95 -12.81
C THR A 286 0.75 13.02 -13.43
N SER A 287 0.36 14.29 -13.32
CA SER A 287 1.22 15.44 -13.62
C SER A 287 1.95 15.90 -12.35
N LYS A 288 2.86 16.88 -12.47
CA LYS A 288 3.52 17.50 -11.29
C LYS A 288 2.54 18.28 -10.39
N VAL A 289 1.36 18.66 -10.89
CA VAL A 289 0.46 19.63 -10.23
C VAL A 289 -0.97 19.08 -10.09
N ALA A 290 -1.36 18.08 -10.87
CA ALA A 290 -2.70 17.52 -10.85
C ALA A 290 -2.70 16.04 -11.25
N MET A 291 -3.60 15.28 -10.67
CA MET A 291 -3.95 13.94 -11.15
C MET A 291 -5.23 14.07 -11.95
N ILE A 292 -5.17 13.67 -13.22
CA ILE A 292 -6.29 13.75 -14.15
C ILE A 292 -6.88 12.35 -14.28
N TYR A 293 -8.16 12.24 -13.95
CA TYR A 293 -8.94 11.03 -14.18
C TYR A 293 -9.90 11.26 -15.34
N ILE A 294 -9.76 10.42 -16.36
CA ILE A 294 -10.72 10.33 -17.45
C ILE A 294 -11.68 9.20 -17.09
N GLU A 295 -12.85 9.56 -16.56
CA GLU A 295 -13.85 8.57 -16.09
C GLU A 295 -14.57 7.87 -17.25
N GLN A 296 -14.69 8.55 -18.38
CA GLN A 296 -15.26 8.01 -19.62
C GLN A 296 -14.60 8.70 -20.83
N LEU A 297 -14.19 7.91 -21.81
CA LEU A 297 -13.73 8.40 -23.12
C LEU A 297 -14.16 7.40 -24.19
N GLU A 298 -15.07 7.83 -25.05
CA GLU A 298 -15.55 7.05 -26.17
C GLU A 298 -15.12 7.73 -27.47
N LEU A 299 -14.47 6.95 -28.33
CA LEU A 299 -14.12 7.38 -29.68
C LEU A 299 -15.10 6.74 -30.63
N ILE A 300 -15.97 7.56 -31.22
CA ILE A 300 -17.03 7.09 -32.09
C ILE A 300 -16.63 7.36 -33.53
N HIS A 301 -16.53 6.28 -34.33
CA HIS A 301 -16.34 6.39 -35.77
C HIS A 301 -17.66 6.78 -36.46
N LYS A 302 -17.61 7.40 -37.65
CA LYS A 302 -18.82 7.68 -38.45
C LYS A 302 -19.64 6.43 -38.80
N SER A 303 -19.03 5.24 -38.81
CA SER A 303 -19.73 3.96 -38.98
C SER A 303 -20.57 3.56 -37.75
N GLY A 304 -20.36 4.22 -36.61
CA GLY A 304 -20.93 3.92 -35.30
C GLY A 304 -20.15 2.86 -34.50
N ASP A 305 -18.94 2.49 -34.94
CA ASP A 305 -18.03 1.69 -34.14
C ASP A 305 -17.50 2.53 -32.97
N VAL A 306 -17.38 1.91 -31.79
CA VAL A 306 -16.92 2.59 -30.59
C VAL A 306 -15.59 1.99 -30.15
N LEU A 307 -14.57 2.85 -30.06
CA LEU A 307 -13.27 2.50 -29.50
C LEU A 307 -13.12 3.10 -28.10
N TYR A 308 -12.54 2.30 -27.21
CA TYR A 308 -12.23 2.66 -25.83
C TYR A 308 -10.71 2.64 -25.63
N PRO A 309 -10.14 3.64 -24.95
CA PRO A 309 -8.72 3.61 -24.61
C PRO A 309 -8.42 2.55 -23.53
N VAL A 310 -7.37 1.76 -23.74
CA VAL A 310 -6.90 0.75 -22.78
C VAL A 310 -5.54 1.06 -22.15
N LYS A 311 -4.76 1.98 -22.74
CA LYS A 311 -3.45 2.38 -22.21
C LYS A 311 -3.08 3.80 -22.63
N ILE A 312 -2.52 4.57 -21.71
CA ILE A 312 -1.93 5.90 -21.96
C ILE A 312 -0.40 5.84 -21.81
N THR A 313 0.33 6.36 -22.81
CA THR A 313 1.78 6.61 -22.69
C THR A 313 2.13 8.05 -23.04
N ARG A 314 3.04 8.66 -22.25
CA ARG A 314 3.54 10.02 -22.50
C ARG A 314 4.68 9.97 -23.53
N LYS A 315 4.64 10.80 -24.57
CA LYS A 315 5.76 10.91 -25.51
C LYS A 315 6.93 11.67 -24.87
N SER A 316 8.16 11.22 -25.13
CA SER A 316 9.40 11.77 -24.58
C SER A 316 9.71 13.21 -24.99
N SER A 317 9.04 13.76 -26.01
CA SER A 317 9.38 15.04 -26.64
C SER A 317 8.77 16.29 -25.98
N GLY A 318 8.55 16.29 -24.67
CA GLY A 318 8.28 17.50 -23.89
C GLY A 318 6.94 18.23 -24.12
N LYS A 319 6.13 17.84 -25.11
CA LYS A 319 4.78 18.38 -25.32
C LYS A 319 3.73 17.41 -24.79
N THR A 320 2.66 17.95 -24.24
CA THR A 320 1.52 17.36 -23.52
C THR A 320 0.67 16.39 -24.37
N ALA A 321 1.32 15.51 -25.14
CA ALA A 321 0.70 14.55 -26.04
C ALA A 321 0.81 13.16 -25.43
N PHE A 322 -0.35 12.56 -25.20
CA PHE A 322 -0.48 11.17 -24.77
C PHE A 322 -0.90 10.31 -25.94
N HIS A 323 -0.39 9.09 -26.02
CA HIS A 323 -0.84 8.08 -26.96
C HIS A 323 -1.81 7.14 -26.25
N LEU A 324 -3.01 6.98 -26.82
CA LEU A 324 -3.94 5.93 -26.41
C LEU A 324 -3.75 4.71 -27.30
N VAL A 325 -3.71 3.53 -26.70
CA VAL A 325 -3.97 2.27 -27.42
C VAL A 325 -5.49 2.04 -27.35
N PRO A 326 -6.23 2.14 -28.47
CA PRO A 326 -7.66 1.87 -28.48
C PRO A 326 -7.96 0.38 -28.64
N PHE A 327 -9.06 -0.07 -28.06
CA PHE A 327 -9.68 -1.38 -28.27
C PHE A 327 -11.19 -1.17 -28.49
N GLY A 328 -11.84 -1.97 -29.33
CA GLY A 328 -13.15 -1.62 -29.87
C GLY A 328 -14.25 -2.67 -29.76
N LEU A 329 -15.48 -2.17 -29.87
CA LEU A 329 -16.66 -2.96 -30.19
C LEU A 329 -17.29 -2.41 -31.48
N ASN A 330 -17.75 -3.30 -32.36
CA ASN A 330 -18.58 -2.90 -33.51
C ASN A 330 -20.04 -2.72 -33.07
N LYS A 331 -20.89 -2.26 -34.00
CA LYS A 331 -22.35 -2.14 -33.78
C LYS A 331 -23.05 -3.41 -33.28
N THR A 332 -22.48 -4.58 -33.56
CA THR A 332 -23.00 -5.90 -33.13
C THR A 332 -22.35 -6.40 -31.83
N HIS A 333 -21.61 -5.55 -31.11
CA HIS A 333 -20.92 -5.87 -29.85
C HIS A 333 -19.84 -6.98 -29.97
N ASP A 334 -19.29 -7.16 -31.16
CA ASP A 334 -18.16 -8.06 -31.36
C ASP A 334 -16.85 -7.40 -30.92
N LEU A 335 -15.97 -8.20 -30.30
CA LEU A 335 -14.60 -7.80 -29.99
C LEU A 335 -13.85 -7.43 -31.28
N LEU A 336 -13.27 -6.23 -31.31
CA LEU A 336 -12.41 -5.75 -32.38
C LEU A 336 -10.98 -5.65 -31.87
N GLU A 337 -10.08 -6.47 -32.42
CA GLU A 337 -8.64 -6.33 -32.17
C GLU A 337 -8.06 -5.26 -33.10
N VAL A 338 -7.38 -4.27 -32.50
CA VAL A 338 -6.72 -3.17 -33.23
C VAL A 338 -5.24 -3.52 -33.34
N GLU A 339 -4.82 -4.02 -34.50
CA GLU A 339 -3.46 -4.53 -34.71
C GLU A 339 -2.42 -3.42 -34.96
N ASP A 340 -2.83 -2.32 -35.57
CA ASP A 340 -1.91 -1.26 -36.00
C ASP A 340 -2.58 0.11 -35.89
N ALA A 341 -2.42 0.74 -34.72
CA ALA A 341 -2.81 2.13 -34.51
C ALA A 341 -1.62 3.02 -34.92
N SER A 342 -1.37 3.10 -36.22
CA SER A 342 -0.20 3.78 -36.80
C SER A 342 -0.06 5.25 -36.36
N GLU A 343 -1.16 5.85 -35.89
CA GLU A 343 -1.13 7.09 -35.10
C GLU A 343 -2.00 6.92 -33.85
N ALA A 344 -1.42 6.43 -32.75
CA ALA A 344 -2.13 6.39 -31.46
C ALA A 344 -2.70 7.77 -31.12
N ILE A 345 -3.97 7.81 -30.68
CA ILE A 345 -4.73 9.05 -30.44
C ILE A 345 -3.88 10.00 -29.62
N ARG A 346 -3.55 11.16 -30.18
CA ARG A 346 -2.87 12.23 -29.45
C ARG A 346 -3.90 12.96 -28.60
N LEU A 347 -3.95 12.64 -27.31
CA LEU A 347 -4.63 13.53 -26.36
C LEU A 347 -3.69 14.70 -26.08
N VAL A 348 -4.08 15.88 -26.54
CA VAL A 348 -3.52 17.14 -26.02
C VAL A 348 -4.42 17.54 -24.88
N ILE A 349 -3.87 17.69 -23.67
CA ILE A 349 -4.55 18.33 -22.54
C ILE A 349 -3.93 19.71 -22.42
N ASP A 350 -4.62 20.75 -22.88
CA ASP A 350 -4.17 22.14 -22.72
C ASP A 350 -4.56 22.70 -21.34
N GLU A 351 -4.17 23.94 -21.04
CA GLU A 351 -4.45 24.63 -19.76
C GLU A 351 -5.96 24.80 -19.47
N ARG A 352 -6.82 24.56 -20.47
CA ARG A 352 -8.28 24.55 -20.35
C ARG A 352 -8.87 23.14 -20.32
N HIS A 353 -8.03 22.11 -20.19
CA HIS A 353 -8.43 20.71 -20.19
C HIS A 353 -9.22 20.28 -21.44
N SER A 354 -9.01 20.95 -22.59
CA SER A 354 -9.66 20.52 -23.83
C SER A 354 -9.00 19.25 -24.34
N ILE A 355 -9.79 18.22 -24.68
CA ILE A 355 -9.30 17.00 -25.33
C ILE A 355 -9.56 17.12 -26.82
N ARG A 356 -8.50 17.04 -27.63
CA ARG A 356 -8.59 16.94 -29.11
C ARG A 356 -8.13 15.57 -29.58
N CYS A 357 -8.74 15.04 -30.64
CA CYS A 357 -8.35 13.80 -31.30
C CYS A 357 -7.84 14.12 -32.71
N SER A 358 -6.72 13.51 -33.14
CA SER A 358 -6.28 13.52 -34.53
C SER A 358 -6.98 12.41 -35.34
N THR A 359 -6.84 12.43 -36.66
CA THR A 359 -7.30 11.34 -37.54
C THR A 359 -6.66 10.02 -37.10
N LEU A 360 -7.47 8.99 -36.87
CA LEU A 360 -7.01 7.67 -36.48
C LEU A 360 -7.19 6.70 -37.65
N THR A 361 -6.12 5.96 -37.96
CA THR A 361 -6.21 4.75 -38.79
C THR A 361 -6.05 3.54 -37.90
N ALA A 362 -7.01 2.62 -37.97
CA ALA A 362 -7.02 1.37 -37.23
C ALA A 362 -7.29 0.21 -38.20
N THR A 363 -6.48 -0.84 -38.11
CA THR A 363 -6.80 -2.12 -38.74
C THR A 363 -7.57 -2.97 -37.74
N ILE A 364 -8.80 -3.31 -38.10
CA ILE A 364 -9.73 -4.06 -37.25
C ILE A 364 -9.88 -5.47 -37.80
N THR A 365 -9.69 -6.47 -36.93
CA THR A 365 -10.00 -7.86 -37.27
C THR A 365 -11.37 -8.22 -36.71
N ASN A 366 -12.29 -8.66 -37.56
CA ASN A 366 -13.62 -9.11 -37.10
C ASN A 366 -13.56 -10.55 -36.56
N LYS A 367 -14.64 -11.01 -35.90
CA LYS A 367 -14.75 -12.39 -35.35
C LYS A 367 -14.55 -13.53 -36.37
N LYS A 368 -14.63 -13.25 -37.67
CA LYS A 368 -14.38 -14.21 -38.75
C LYS A 368 -12.93 -14.16 -39.26
N GLY A 369 -12.03 -13.45 -38.56
CA GLY A 369 -10.62 -13.29 -38.95
C GLY A 369 -10.40 -12.33 -40.13
N LYS A 370 -11.45 -11.65 -40.62
CA LYS A 370 -11.33 -10.72 -41.74
C LYS A 370 -10.79 -9.38 -41.25
N ARG A 371 -9.64 -8.98 -41.79
CA ARG A 371 -9.01 -7.68 -41.54
C ARG A 371 -9.71 -6.59 -42.35
N ILE A 372 -10.05 -5.49 -41.69
CA ILE A 372 -10.73 -4.34 -42.26
C ILE A 372 -9.98 -3.09 -41.82
N LYS A 373 -9.42 -2.35 -42.78
CA LYS A 373 -8.79 -1.06 -42.50
C LYS A 373 -9.85 0.03 -42.34
N ARG A 374 -9.79 0.80 -41.26
CA ARG A 374 -10.66 1.96 -40.99
C ARG A 374 -9.82 3.20 -40.77
N THR A 375 -10.04 4.22 -41.59
CA THR A 375 -9.41 5.53 -41.46
C THR A 375 -10.49 6.58 -41.30
N GLY A 376 -10.43 7.37 -40.22
CA GLY A 376 -11.43 8.41 -39.99
C GLY A 376 -11.13 9.27 -38.77
N ILE A 377 -11.81 10.41 -38.70
CA ILE A 377 -11.84 11.27 -37.51
C ILE A 377 -12.90 10.70 -36.56
N TYR A 378 -12.48 10.35 -35.35
CA TYR A 378 -13.38 9.87 -34.30
C TYR A 378 -13.86 11.07 -33.48
N SER A 379 -15.16 11.15 -33.22
CA SER A 379 -15.72 12.15 -32.30
C SER A 379 -15.59 11.65 -30.86
N ILE A 380 -15.21 12.54 -29.95
CA ILE A 380 -15.15 12.24 -28.52
C ILE A 380 -16.55 12.43 -27.92
N LYS A 381 -17.07 11.42 -27.21
CA LYS A 381 -18.31 11.52 -26.44
C LYS A 381 -18.05 11.24 -24.95
N GLY A 382 -18.66 12.05 -24.09
CA GLY A 382 -18.69 11.83 -22.64
C GLY A 382 -17.37 12.09 -21.92
N VAL A 383 -16.71 13.23 -22.14
CA VAL A 383 -15.51 13.60 -21.37
C VAL A 383 -15.92 14.05 -19.97
N ASN A 384 -15.74 13.18 -18.98
CA ASN A 384 -15.77 13.58 -17.57
C ASN A 384 -14.32 13.58 -17.06
N ILE A 385 -13.72 14.77 -17.05
CA ILE A 385 -12.41 15.01 -16.46
C ILE A 385 -12.62 15.41 -15.01
N LYS A 386 -12.13 14.59 -14.09
CA LYS A 386 -11.95 15.03 -12.71
C LYS A 386 -10.49 15.40 -12.49
N GLU A 387 -10.30 16.70 -12.29
CA GLU A 387 -9.02 17.26 -11.90
C GLU A 387 -8.91 17.20 -10.39
N TYR A 388 -7.92 16.46 -9.90
CA TYR A 388 -7.54 16.48 -8.50
C TYR A 388 -6.25 17.27 -8.40
N ASN A 389 -6.35 18.52 -7.96
CA ASN A 389 -5.17 19.35 -7.68
C ASN A 389 -4.24 18.60 -6.71
N VAL A 390 -3.03 18.31 -7.16
CA VAL A 390 -1.93 17.80 -6.35
C VAL A 390 -1.23 19.04 -5.80
N ARG A 391 -1.84 19.65 -4.78
CA ARG A 391 -1.15 20.63 -3.92
C ARG A 391 -0.61 19.94 -2.69
#